data_AF-A0A6I6WMH5-F1
#
_entry.id   AF-A0A6I6WMH5-F1
#
_cell.length_a   1.000
_cell.length_b   1.000
_cell.length_c   1.000
_cell.angle_alpha   90.00
_cell.angle_beta   90.00
_cell.angle_gamma   90.00
#
_symmetry.space_group_name_H-M   'P 1'
#
loop_
_entity.id
_entity.type
_entity.pdbx_description
1 polymer ?
#
loop_
_entity_poly.entity_id
_entity_poly.type
_entity_poly.pdbx_seq_one_letter_code
_entity_poly.pdbx_strand_id
1 'polypeptide(L)'
;MSWSVGEVAGFARVTVRTLHHYDAIGLLVPGERTPAGHRRYTDADLDRLQRVLFYRELGFPLEEIAELLAAPEQDPTRHLRRQHALLTDRIARLTEMAAAVQRALEAQKMGINLTPEEKFEVFGDFDVDEATAEAERRWGDCDNGAFASSARRSAARTKDDWKRFTAEMDALHRRFAALLDAGAPADAPEALRLAEEHRAFITRTSYDCDHAMHRRLGELYVTDARFTATYENIRPGLARYVHDVLAANAERAEEAARAERAGRATGSAPDSGPDPDSNPTSGSDSDSLPGSGPAPQS
;
A
#
# COMPACT_ATOMS: atom_id res chain seq x y z
N MET A 1 18.52 32.54 -39.28
CA MET A 1 18.21 31.61 -40.41
C MET A 1 16.72 31.28 -40.37
N SER A 2 16.14 30.74 -41.45
CA SER A 2 14.73 30.30 -41.41
C SER A 2 14.54 28.89 -41.97
N TRP A 3 13.62 28.14 -41.35
CA TRP A 3 13.39 26.71 -41.57
C TRP A 3 12.00 26.44 -42.13
N SER A 4 11.87 25.40 -42.97
CA SER A 4 10.57 24.88 -43.38
C SER A 4 9.82 24.26 -42.21
N VAL A 5 8.49 24.21 -42.32
CA VAL A 5 7.64 23.49 -41.37
C VAL A 5 8.02 22.00 -41.24
N GLY A 6 8.53 21.38 -42.30
CA GLY A 6 8.97 19.98 -42.29
C GLY A 6 10.26 19.76 -41.51
N GLU A 7 11.24 20.66 -41.68
CA GLU A 7 12.47 20.65 -40.87
C GLU A 7 12.13 20.87 -39.39
N VAL A 8 11.23 21.83 -39.10
CA VAL A 8 10.77 22.12 -37.72
C VAL A 8 10.07 20.95 -37.08
N ALA A 9 9.15 20.30 -37.78
CA ALA A 9 8.52 19.08 -37.31
C ALA A 9 9.55 17.98 -36.98
N GLY A 10 10.58 17.84 -37.83
CA GLY A 10 11.66 16.87 -37.66
C GLY A 10 12.48 17.09 -36.38
N PHE A 11 13.04 18.30 -36.19
CA PHE A 11 13.90 18.55 -35.02
C PHE A 11 13.11 18.66 -33.72
N ALA A 12 11.90 19.22 -33.75
CA ALA A 12 11.07 19.39 -32.57
C ALA A 12 10.26 18.13 -32.22
N ARG A 13 10.37 17.06 -33.04
CA ARG A 13 9.64 15.80 -32.89
C ARG A 13 8.13 15.98 -32.73
N VAL A 14 7.58 16.97 -33.42
CA VAL A 14 6.13 17.21 -33.49
C VAL A 14 5.63 17.02 -34.91
N THR A 15 4.34 16.77 -35.07
CA THR A 15 3.78 16.65 -36.41
C THR A 15 3.65 18.03 -37.07
N VAL A 16 3.75 18.09 -38.40
CA VAL A 16 3.42 19.31 -39.18
C VAL A 16 2.01 19.81 -38.85
N ARG A 17 1.06 18.89 -38.61
CA ARG A 17 -0.30 19.20 -38.16
C ARG A 17 -0.31 19.96 -36.83
N THR A 18 0.55 19.60 -35.89
CA THR A 18 0.70 20.30 -34.60
C THR A 18 1.20 21.74 -34.81
N LEU A 19 2.20 21.94 -35.67
CA LEU A 19 2.70 23.29 -35.98
C LEU A 19 1.65 24.15 -36.69
N HIS A 20 0.85 23.56 -37.59
CA HIS A 20 -0.29 24.26 -38.20
C HIS A 20 -1.37 24.62 -37.18
N HIS A 21 -1.64 23.73 -36.22
CA HIS A 21 -2.57 24.01 -35.14
C HIS A 21 -2.07 25.16 -34.27
N TYR A 22 -0.78 25.17 -33.89
CA TYR A 22 -0.18 26.26 -33.11
C TYR A 22 -0.21 27.61 -33.84
N ASP A 23 -0.02 27.64 -35.16
CA ASP A 23 -0.21 28.83 -35.99
C ASP A 23 -1.68 29.29 -35.98
N ALA A 24 -2.62 28.36 -36.15
CA ALA A 24 -4.05 28.67 -36.19
C ALA A 24 -4.59 29.27 -34.88
N ILE A 25 -4.09 28.82 -33.73
CA ILE A 25 -4.47 29.36 -32.41
C ILE A 25 -3.60 30.55 -31.96
N GLY A 26 -2.65 30.99 -32.79
CA GLY A 26 -1.74 32.10 -32.48
C GLY A 26 -0.67 31.78 -31.44
N LEU A 27 -0.49 30.50 -31.06
CA LEU A 27 0.50 30.08 -30.08
C LEU A 27 1.92 30.15 -30.64
N LEU A 28 2.10 29.77 -31.91
CA LEU A 28 3.36 29.85 -32.65
C LEU A 28 3.10 30.27 -34.09
N VAL A 29 3.25 31.55 -34.37
CA VAL A 29 3.08 32.14 -35.70
C VAL A 29 4.44 32.18 -36.41
N PRO A 30 4.58 31.69 -37.65
CA PRO A 30 5.84 31.76 -38.38
C PRO A 30 6.19 33.21 -38.70
N GLY A 31 7.42 33.63 -38.39
CA GLY A 31 7.90 34.98 -38.66
C GLY A 31 8.03 35.30 -40.16
N GLU A 32 8.10 34.27 -41.01
CA GLU A 32 8.26 34.44 -42.45
C GLU A 32 7.34 33.51 -43.25
N ARG A 33 7.06 33.91 -44.50
CA ARG A 33 6.41 33.06 -45.51
C ARG A 33 7.16 33.18 -46.84
N THR A 34 7.27 32.09 -47.59
CA THR A 34 7.84 32.12 -48.94
C THR A 34 6.91 32.86 -49.91
N PRO A 35 7.38 33.27 -51.10
CA PRO A 35 6.51 33.86 -52.13
C PRO A 35 5.35 32.96 -52.57
N ALA A 36 5.50 31.63 -52.44
CA ALA A 36 4.45 30.64 -52.69
C ALA A 36 3.52 30.40 -51.48
N GLY A 37 3.69 31.14 -50.38
CA GLY A 37 2.86 31.08 -49.18
C GLY A 37 3.26 30.02 -48.15
N HIS A 38 4.38 29.32 -48.33
CA HIS A 38 4.83 28.30 -47.37
C HIS A 38 5.42 28.92 -46.11
N ARG A 39 5.14 28.31 -44.94
CA ARG A 39 5.60 28.78 -43.63
C ARG A 39 7.12 28.65 -43.49
N ARG A 40 7.75 29.69 -42.95
CA ARG A 40 9.17 29.75 -42.59
C ARG A 40 9.30 30.21 -41.14
N TYR A 41 9.95 29.40 -40.32
CA TYR A 41 10.17 29.68 -38.90
C TYR A 41 11.56 30.24 -38.72
N THR A 42 11.69 31.34 -38.01
CA THR A 42 12.95 32.02 -37.67
C THR A 42 13.54 31.44 -36.39
N ASP A 43 14.77 31.85 -36.04
CA ASP A 43 15.42 31.47 -34.78
C ASP A 43 14.53 31.79 -33.56
N ALA A 44 13.93 32.99 -33.53
CA ALA A 44 13.05 33.42 -32.44
C ALA A 44 11.78 32.55 -32.34
N ASP A 45 11.27 32.06 -33.47
CA ASP A 45 10.14 31.15 -33.48
C ASP A 45 10.54 29.78 -32.88
N LEU A 46 11.78 29.35 -33.07
CA LEU A 46 12.28 28.10 -32.49
C LEU A 46 12.44 28.21 -30.98
N ASP A 47 12.97 29.33 -30.49
CA ASP A 47 13.06 29.61 -29.05
C ASP A 47 11.67 29.62 -28.40
N ARG A 48 10.70 30.23 -29.08
CA ARG A 48 9.29 30.21 -28.64
C ARG A 48 8.73 28.79 -28.65
N LEU A 49 8.96 28.02 -29.72
CA LEU A 49 8.52 26.63 -29.82
C LEU A 49 9.13 25.75 -28.71
N GLN A 50 10.41 25.92 -28.40
CA GLN A 50 11.06 25.19 -27.31
C GLN A 50 10.35 25.44 -25.96
N ARG A 51 10.00 26.69 -25.68
CA ARG A 51 9.23 27.05 -24.47
C ARG A 51 7.83 26.45 -24.48
N VAL A 52 7.13 26.47 -25.62
CA VAL A 52 5.81 25.80 -25.77
C VAL A 52 5.92 24.32 -25.44
N LEU A 53 6.92 23.63 -25.99
CA LEU A 53 7.11 22.19 -25.77
C LEU A 53 7.46 21.89 -24.32
N PHE A 54 8.28 22.72 -23.68
CA PHE A 54 8.61 22.57 -22.27
C PHE A 54 7.36 22.63 -21.37
N TYR A 55 6.49 23.62 -21.54
CA TYR A 55 5.25 23.67 -20.75
C TYR A 55 4.25 22.57 -21.10
N ARG A 56 4.20 22.16 -22.37
CA ARG A 56 3.37 21.03 -22.77
C ARG A 56 3.84 19.73 -22.11
N GLU A 57 5.15 19.51 -22.02
CA GLU A 57 5.73 18.35 -21.33
C GLU A 57 5.39 18.36 -19.83
N LEU A 58 5.31 19.56 -19.23
CA LEU A 58 4.86 19.75 -17.86
C LEU A 58 3.34 19.57 -17.66
N GLY A 59 2.59 19.33 -18.74
CA GLY A 59 1.16 19.05 -18.72
C GLY A 59 0.25 20.28 -18.70
N PHE A 60 0.76 21.45 -19.07
CA PHE A 60 -0.07 22.67 -19.18
C PHE A 60 -0.97 22.64 -20.43
N PRO A 61 -2.23 23.08 -20.33
CA PRO A 61 -3.10 23.26 -21.50
C PRO A 61 -2.62 24.42 -22.38
N LEU A 62 -2.90 24.37 -23.68
CA LEU A 62 -2.33 25.29 -24.67
C LEU A 62 -2.73 26.76 -24.41
N GLU A 63 -3.91 26.98 -23.85
CA GLU A 63 -4.44 28.29 -23.46
C GLU A 63 -3.58 28.94 -22.36
N GLU A 64 -3.23 28.17 -21.32
CA GLU A 64 -2.35 28.64 -20.25
C GLU A 64 -0.93 28.91 -20.78
N ILE A 65 -0.43 28.06 -21.69
CA ILE A 65 0.87 28.28 -22.34
C ILE A 65 0.86 29.59 -23.14
N ALA A 66 -0.23 29.89 -23.86
CA ALA A 66 -0.36 31.14 -24.60
C ALA A 66 -0.27 32.35 -23.67
N GLU A 67 -0.96 32.31 -22.52
CA GLU A 67 -0.90 33.39 -21.52
C GLU A 67 0.49 33.55 -20.90
N LEU A 68 1.19 32.44 -20.62
CA LEU A 68 2.55 32.45 -20.11
C LEU A 68 3.51 33.09 -21.11
N LEU A 69 3.33 32.81 -22.41
CA LEU A 69 4.19 33.31 -23.47
C LEU A 69 3.81 34.70 -24.01
N ALA A 70 2.65 35.23 -23.61
CA ALA A 70 2.18 36.57 -24.00
C ALA A 70 2.64 37.69 -23.04
N ALA A 71 3.07 37.34 -21.82
CA ALA A 71 3.48 38.32 -20.83
C ALA A 71 4.78 39.05 -21.27
N PRO A 72 4.78 40.40 -21.40
CA PRO A 72 5.98 41.13 -21.76
C PRO A 72 7.05 41.02 -20.66
N GLU A 73 8.33 41.02 -21.05
CA GLU A 73 9.53 40.92 -20.21
C GLU A 73 9.70 42.04 -19.17
N GLN A 74 8.70 42.88 -18.94
CA GLN A 74 8.77 44.05 -18.06
C GLN A 74 8.96 43.67 -16.58
N ASP A 75 8.69 42.40 -16.21
CA ASP A 75 9.07 41.84 -14.90
C ASP A 75 9.37 40.33 -15.02
N PRO A 76 10.63 39.95 -15.33
CA PRO A 76 11.05 38.55 -15.41
C PRO A 76 10.83 37.79 -14.11
N THR A 77 10.89 38.47 -12.97
CA THR A 77 10.71 37.86 -11.64
C THR A 77 9.25 37.47 -11.43
N ARG A 78 8.30 38.33 -11.81
CA ARG A 78 6.86 38.00 -11.76
C ARG A 78 6.51 36.84 -12.67
N HIS A 79 7.11 36.77 -13.87
CA HIS A 79 6.92 35.65 -14.78
C HIS A 79 7.42 34.33 -14.16
N LEU A 80 8.64 34.31 -13.61
CA LEU A 80 9.19 33.13 -12.91
C LEU A 80 8.35 32.73 -11.69
N ARG A 81 7.84 33.69 -10.91
CA ARG A 81 6.93 33.39 -9.79
C ARG A 81 5.63 32.74 -10.25
N ARG A 82 5.04 33.20 -11.36
CA ARG A 82 3.84 32.58 -11.95
C ARG A 82 4.12 31.14 -12.40
N GLN A 83 5.24 30.90 -13.08
CA GLN A 83 5.66 29.56 -13.47
C GLN A 83 5.85 28.64 -12.25
N HIS A 84 6.54 29.13 -11.21
CA HIS A 84 6.76 28.38 -9.98
C HIS A 84 5.43 28.01 -9.31
N ALA A 85 4.48 28.96 -9.20
CA ALA A 85 3.18 28.72 -8.61
C ALA A 85 2.40 27.63 -9.37
N LEU A 86 2.39 27.70 -10.70
CA LEU A 86 1.74 26.71 -11.57
C LEU A 86 2.36 25.31 -11.44
N LEU A 87 3.69 25.23 -11.39
CA LEU A 87 4.41 23.96 -11.14
C LEU A 87 4.07 23.38 -9.77
N THR A 88 4.02 24.22 -8.74
CA THR A 88 3.73 23.81 -7.37
C THR A 88 2.30 23.27 -7.25
N ASP A 89 1.33 23.95 -7.87
CA ASP A 89 -0.06 23.51 -7.92
C ASP A 89 -0.21 22.17 -8.67
N ARG A 90 0.55 21.96 -9.75
CA ARG A 90 0.59 20.67 -10.44
C ARG A 90 1.20 19.56 -9.59
N ILE A 91 2.31 19.85 -8.88
CA ILE A 91 2.94 18.90 -7.95
C ILE A 91 1.96 18.50 -6.85
N ALA A 92 1.21 19.46 -6.29
CA ALA A 92 0.20 19.18 -5.27
C ALA A 92 -0.86 18.20 -5.80
N ARG A 93 -1.44 18.48 -6.97
CA ARG A 93 -2.42 17.58 -7.62
C ARG A 93 -1.85 16.18 -7.89
N LEU A 94 -0.62 16.08 -8.41
CA LEU A 94 0.04 14.79 -8.66
C LEU A 94 0.31 14.03 -7.37
N THR A 95 0.65 14.72 -6.29
CA THR A 95 0.85 14.12 -4.97
C THR A 95 -0.46 13.58 -4.40
N GLU A 96 -1.56 14.34 -4.53
CA GLU A 96 -2.90 13.89 -4.13
C GLU A 96 -3.35 12.65 -4.93
N MET A 97 -3.14 12.65 -6.25
CA MET A 97 -3.42 11.49 -7.10
C MET A 97 -2.59 10.26 -6.70
N ALA A 98 -1.29 10.43 -6.48
CA ALA A 98 -0.42 9.33 -6.05
C ALA A 98 -0.87 8.76 -4.69
N ALA A 99 -1.26 9.63 -3.75
CA ALA A 99 -1.80 9.21 -2.46
C ALA A 99 -3.16 8.49 -2.59
N ALA A 100 -4.02 8.90 -3.53
CA ALA A 100 -5.28 8.20 -3.81
C ALA A 100 -5.03 6.79 -4.38
N VAL A 101 -4.12 6.66 -5.35
CA VAL A 101 -3.73 5.36 -5.91
C VAL A 101 -3.12 4.45 -4.84
N GLN A 102 -2.25 4.98 -3.97
CA GLN A 102 -1.69 4.22 -2.86
C GLN A 102 -2.78 3.70 -1.92
N ARG A 103 -3.76 4.54 -1.56
CA ARG A 103 -4.93 4.12 -0.76
C ARG A 103 -5.74 3.03 -1.46
N ALA A 104 -5.89 3.11 -2.79
CA ALA A 104 -6.60 2.09 -3.58
C ALA A 104 -5.86 0.74 -3.54
N LEU A 105 -4.54 0.76 -3.72
CA LEU A 105 -3.70 -0.43 -3.63
C LEU A 105 -3.77 -1.07 -2.23
N GLU A 106 -3.81 -0.26 -1.18
CA GLU A 106 -3.97 -0.73 0.21
C GLU A 106 -5.36 -1.34 0.45
N ALA A 107 -6.42 -0.70 -0.03
CA ALA A 107 -7.79 -1.23 0.07
C ALA A 107 -7.93 -2.58 -0.66
N GLN A 108 -7.34 -2.71 -1.85
CA GLN A 108 -7.33 -3.96 -2.62
C GLN A 108 -6.52 -5.06 -1.92
N LYS A 109 -5.34 -4.74 -1.36
CA LYS A 109 -4.53 -5.68 -0.56
C LYS A 109 -5.27 -6.17 0.70
N MET A 110 -6.12 -5.33 1.28
CA MET A 110 -6.96 -5.68 2.43
C MET A 110 -8.28 -6.38 2.04
N GLY A 111 -8.47 -6.65 0.74
CA GLY A 111 -9.64 -7.32 0.18
C GLY A 111 -10.94 -6.53 0.37
N ILE A 112 -10.92 -5.21 0.41
CA ILE A 112 -12.13 -4.42 0.64
C ILE A 112 -12.89 -4.26 -0.68
N ASN A 113 -14.12 -4.75 -0.72
CA ASN A 113 -14.97 -4.66 -1.90
C ASN A 113 -15.77 -3.33 -1.83
N LEU A 114 -15.12 -2.22 -2.19
CA LEU A 114 -15.75 -0.89 -2.22
C LEU A 114 -16.80 -0.81 -3.33
N THR A 115 -17.96 -0.20 -3.06
CA THR A 115 -18.94 0.09 -4.12
C THR A 115 -18.43 1.18 -5.07
N PRO A 116 -18.96 1.30 -6.30
CA PRO A 116 -18.56 2.38 -7.23
C PRO A 116 -18.68 3.79 -6.65
N GLU A 117 -19.71 4.05 -5.83
CA GLU A 117 -19.94 5.34 -5.17
C GLU A 117 -18.90 5.60 -4.06
N GLU A 118 -18.54 4.56 -3.30
CA GLU A 118 -17.49 4.64 -2.29
C GLU A 118 -16.11 4.79 -2.92
N LYS A 119 -15.88 4.17 -4.09
CA LYS A 119 -14.69 4.42 -4.90
C LYS A 119 -14.63 5.89 -5.32
N PHE A 120 -15.72 6.46 -5.81
CA PHE A 120 -15.78 7.86 -6.22
C PHE A 120 -15.53 8.83 -5.05
N GLU A 121 -16.10 8.58 -3.87
CA GLU A 121 -15.85 9.41 -2.68
C GLU A 121 -14.43 9.26 -2.09
N VAL A 122 -13.77 8.11 -2.28
CA VAL A 122 -12.41 7.86 -1.75
C VAL A 122 -11.32 8.26 -2.74
N PHE A 123 -11.57 8.10 -4.04
CA PHE A 123 -10.59 8.22 -5.13
C PHE A 123 -10.83 9.42 -6.06
N GLY A 124 -11.97 10.14 -5.94
CA GLY A 124 -12.29 11.30 -6.78
C GLY A 124 -12.72 10.93 -8.20
N ASP A 125 -12.68 11.91 -9.11
CA ASP A 125 -13.20 11.87 -10.49
C ASP A 125 -12.35 11.00 -11.46
N PHE A 126 -11.65 9.99 -10.95
CA PHE A 126 -10.77 9.13 -11.73
C PHE A 126 -11.42 7.75 -11.95
N ASP A 127 -11.68 7.44 -13.22
CA ASP A 127 -12.32 6.20 -13.67
C ASP A 127 -11.41 4.97 -13.39
N VAL A 128 -11.83 4.10 -12.46
CA VAL A 128 -11.07 2.94 -11.97
C VAL A 128 -11.42 1.65 -12.74
N ASP A 129 -12.31 1.70 -13.73
CA ASP A 129 -12.81 0.50 -14.39
C ASP A 129 -11.78 -0.14 -15.35
N GLU A 130 -10.83 0.64 -15.89
CA GLU A 130 -9.80 0.12 -16.81
C GLU A 130 -8.72 -0.73 -16.09
N ALA A 131 -8.47 -0.50 -14.80
CA ALA A 131 -7.45 -1.22 -14.02
C ALA A 131 -7.92 -2.62 -13.54
N THR A 132 -9.24 -2.83 -13.44
CA THR A 132 -9.82 -4.06 -12.90
C THR A 132 -9.73 -5.22 -13.89
N ALA A 133 -9.87 -4.95 -15.20
CA ALA A 133 -9.84 -5.96 -16.25
C ALA A 133 -8.43 -6.53 -16.53
N GLU A 134 -7.36 -5.80 -16.19
CA GLU A 134 -5.97 -6.20 -16.41
C GLU A 134 -5.48 -7.20 -15.33
N ALA A 135 -5.98 -7.07 -14.10
CA ALA A 135 -5.54 -7.86 -12.95
C ALA A 135 -6.10 -9.31 -12.98
N GLU A 136 -7.37 -9.47 -13.36
CA GLU A 136 -8.00 -10.80 -13.50
C GLU A 136 -7.32 -11.65 -14.59
N ARG A 137 -6.90 -11.03 -15.70
CA ARG A 137 -6.19 -11.71 -16.79
C ARG A 137 -4.80 -12.23 -16.40
N ARG A 138 -4.17 -11.67 -15.38
CA ARG A 138 -2.74 -11.88 -15.10
C ARG A 138 -2.44 -12.70 -13.86
N TRP A 139 -3.40 -12.85 -12.94
CA TRP A 139 -3.18 -13.52 -11.65
C TRP A 139 -4.25 -14.56 -11.28
N GLY A 140 -5.16 -14.91 -12.20
CA GLY A 140 -6.28 -15.83 -11.97
C GLY A 140 -5.93 -17.26 -11.56
N ASP A 141 -4.67 -17.70 -11.71
CA ASP A 141 -4.27 -19.10 -11.49
C ASP A 141 -3.38 -19.33 -10.25
N CYS A 142 -3.30 -18.38 -9.32
CA CYS A 142 -2.54 -18.58 -8.08
C CYS A 142 -3.42 -19.26 -7.01
N ASP A 143 -3.74 -20.53 -7.23
CA ASP A 143 -4.45 -21.36 -6.27
C ASP A 143 -3.53 -21.69 -5.09
N ASN A 144 -3.87 -21.20 -3.90
CA ASN A 144 -3.37 -21.66 -2.60
C ASN A 144 -4.38 -21.22 -1.54
N GLY A 145 -5.15 -22.17 -1.00
CA GLY A 145 -6.33 -21.99 -0.15
C GLY A 145 -6.23 -21.14 1.13
N ALA A 146 -5.11 -20.44 1.36
CA ALA A 146 -4.99 -19.37 2.36
C ALA A 146 -5.77 -18.10 1.97
N PHE A 147 -6.04 -17.88 0.68
CA PHE A 147 -6.78 -16.70 0.20
C PHE A 147 -8.30 -16.78 0.47
N ALA A 148 -8.85 -17.98 0.62
CA ALA A 148 -10.29 -18.20 0.83
C ALA A 148 -10.81 -17.68 2.18
N SER A 149 -9.96 -17.66 3.21
CA SER A 149 -10.31 -17.16 4.55
C SER A 149 -10.27 -15.64 4.65
N SER A 150 -9.48 -14.97 3.79
CA SER A 150 -9.46 -13.51 3.66
C SER A 150 -10.71 -13.03 2.92
N ALA A 151 -11.06 -13.70 1.81
CA ALA A 151 -12.21 -13.34 0.97
C ALA A 151 -13.56 -13.32 1.72
N ARG A 152 -13.79 -14.22 2.69
CA ARG A 152 -15.03 -14.23 3.49
C ARG A 152 -15.13 -13.14 4.55
N ARG A 153 -14.00 -12.71 5.17
CA ARG A 153 -13.99 -11.62 6.15
C ARG A 153 -14.05 -10.24 5.50
N SER A 154 -13.52 -10.16 4.30
CA SER A 154 -13.49 -9.01 3.41
C SER A 154 -14.86 -8.56 2.88
N ALA A 155 -15.79 -9.50 2.67
CA ALA A 155 -17.10 -9.21 2.08
C ALA A 155 -18.06 -8.38 2.97
N ALA A 156 -17.78 -8.23 4.27
CA ALA A 156 -18.61 -7.50 5.21
C ALA A 156 -18.00 -6.18 5.72
N ARG A 157 -16.83 -5.78 5.20
CA ARG A 157 -16.13 -4.56 5.66
C ARG A 157 -16.65 -3.33 4.94
N THR A 158 -17.06 -2.35 5.73
CA THR A 158 -17.57 -1.06 5.26
C THR A 158 -16.45 -0.03 5.13
N LYS A 159 -16.74 1.10 4.46
CA LYS A 159 -15.86 2.28 4.43
C LYS A 159 -15.46 2.79 5.82
N ASP A 160 -16.36 2.73 6.79
CA ASP A 160 -16.07 3.16 8.16
C ASP A 160 -15.13 2.19 8.88
N ASP A 161 -15.20 0.89 8.56
CA ASP A 161 -14.22 -0.09 9.03
C ASP A 161 -12.83 0.20 8.46
N TRP A 162 -12.74 0.56 7.17
CA TRP A 162 -11.47 0.97 6.56
C TRP A 162 -10.87 2.19 7.25
N LYS A 163 -11.64 3.28 7.41
CA LYS A 163 -11.16 4.50 8.09
C LYS A 163 -10.65 4.20 9.50
N ARG A 164 -11.39 3.37 10.24
CA ARG A 164 -11.03 2.97 11.59
C ARG A 164 -9.74 2.15 11.62
N PHE A 165 -9.59 1.18 10.73
CA PHE A 165 -8.39 0.33 10.66
C PHE A 165 -7.15 1.12 10.21
N THR A 166 -7.29 2.03 9.25
CA THR A 166 -6.20 2.93 8.84
C THR A 166 -5.76 3.81 10.00
N ALA A 167 -6.70 4.46 10.70
CA ALA A 167 -6.40 5.31 11.85
C ALA A 167 -5.72 4.54 13.00
N GLU A 168 -6.14 3.29 13.24
CA GLU A 168 -5.55 2.42 14.25
C GLU A 168 -4.13 1.96 13.86
N MET A 169 -3.90 1.60 12.60
CA MET A 169 -2.56 1.28 12.09
C MET A 169 -1.61 2.48 12.19
N ASP A 170 -2.08 3.67 11.81
CA ASP A 170 -1.30 4.92 11.93
C ASP A 170 -0.96 5.25 13.39
N ALA A 171 -1.86 4.93 14.32
CA ALA A 171 -1.60 5.08 15.75
C ALA A 171 -0.53 4.09 16.24
N LEU A 172 -0.55 2.83 15.75
CA LEU A 172 0.49 1.84 16.06
C LEU A 172 1.85 2.28 15.52
N HIS A 173 1.94 2.73 14.27
CA HIS A 173 3.18 3.22 13.68
C HIS A 173 3.77 4.42 14.45
N ARG A 174 2.93 5.38 14.85
CA ARG A 174 3.37 6.52 15.67
C ARG A 174 3.90 6.10 17.03
N ARG A 175 3.32 5.06 17.65
CA ARG A 175 3.82 4.52 18.92
C ARG A 175 5.15 3.79 18.75
N PHE A 176 5.37 3.05 17.67
CA PHE A 176 6.68 2.48 17.35
C PHE A 176 7.73 3.58 17.14
N ALA A 177 7.38 4.64 16.40
CA ALA A 177 8.26 5.79 16.21
C ALA A 177 8.63 6.48 17.52
N ALA A 178 7.67 6.65 18.43
CA ALA A 178 7.93 7.23 19.76
C ALA A 178 8.88 6.37 20.61
N LEU A 179 8.78 5.04 20.54
CA LEU A 179 9.73 4.14 21.22
C LEU A 179 11.14 4.22 20.62
N LEU A 180 11.23 4.31 19.28
CA LEU A 180 12.50 4.53 18.59
C LEU A 180 13.13 5.87 19.00
N ASP A 181 12.35 6.95 19.06
CA ASP A 181 12.84 8.27 19.48
C ASP A 181 13.27 8.30 20.95
N ALA A 182 12.63 7.50 21.81
CA ALA A 182 13.03 7.31 23.19
C ALA A 182 14.29 6.43 23.34
N GLY A 183 14.77 5.80 22.26
CA GLY A 183 15.90 4.87 22.28
C GLY A 183 15.60 3.58 23.04
N ALA A 184 14.32 3.17 23.12
CA ALA A 184 13.94 1.93 23.78
C ALA A 184 14.55 0.72 23.03
N PRO A 185 15.12 -0.28 23.73
CA PRO A 185 15.63 -1.47 23.08
C PRO A 185 14.48 -2.32 22.51
N ALA A 186 14.76 -3.10 21.47
CA ALA A 186 13.74 -3.84 20.74
C ALA A 186 13.04 -4.94 21.57
N ASP A 187 13.71 -5.45 22.61
CA ASP A 187 13.22 -6.43 23.57
C ASP A 187 12.59 -5.80 24.83
N ALA A 188 12.44 -4.47 24.86
CA ALA A 188 11.82 -3.79 25.99
C ALA A 188 10.37 -4.25 26.19
N PRO A 189 9.88 -4.39 27.44
CA PRO A 189 8.51 -4.84 27.71
C PRO A 189 7.42 -4.04 27.00
N GLU A 190 7.60 -2.73 26.85
CA GLU A 190 6.71 -1.84 26.11
C GLU A 190 6.75 -2.07 24.59
N ALA A 191 7.91 -2.39 24.01
CA ALA A 191 8.05 -2.72 22.60
C ALA A 191 7.41 -4.07 22.28
N LEU A 192 7.62 -5.07 23.14
CA LEU A 192 7.03 -6.40 23.01
C LEU A 192 5.50 -6.37 23.15
N ARG A 193 4.96 -5.56 24.07
CA ARG A 193 3.50 -5.35 24.15
C ARG A 193 2.95 -4.72 22.88
N LEU A 194 3.63 -3.71 22.33
CA LEU A 194 3.22 -3.07 21.09
C LEU A 194 3.30 -4.03 19.89
N ALA A 195 4.26 -4.96 19.89
CA ALA A 195 4.33 -6.03 18.91
C ALA A 195 3.10 -6.95 18.98
N GLU A 196 2.66 -7.36 20.17
CA GLU A 196 1.44 -8.15 20.33
C GLU A 196 0.18 -7.40 19.89
N GLU A 197 0.07 -6.11 20.22
CA GLU A 197 -1.04 -5.27 19.76
C GLU A 197 -1.08 -5.21 18.22
N HIS A 198 0.08 -5.01 17.57
CA HIS A 198 0.19 -5.00 16.13
C HIS A 198 -0.13 -6.36 15.50
N ARG A 199 0.31 -7.47 16.11
CA ARG A 199 -0.01 -8.83 15.66
C ARG A 199 -1.51 -9.14 15.76
N ALA A 200 -2.12 -8.73 16.88
CA ALA A 200 -3.55 -8.88 17.10
C ALA A 200 -4.38 -8.03 16.12
N PHE A 201 -3.90 -6.82 15.81
CA PHE A 201 -4.47 -5.98 14.77
C PHE A 201 -4.47 -6.70 13.42
N ILE A 202 -3.31 -7.18 12.94
CA ILE A 202 -3.20 -7.91 11.66
C ILE A 202 -4.10 -9.14 11.64
N THR A 203 -4.12 -9.91 12.73
CA THR A 203 -4.98 -11.09 12.88
C THR A 203 -6.46 -10.76 12.69
N ARG A 204 -6.91 -9.64 13.28
CA ARG A 204 -8.29 -9.18 13.20
C ARG A 204 -8.64 -8.59 11.84
N THR A 205 -7.74 -7.81 11.24
CA THR A 205 -8.04 -7.02 10.04
C THR A 205 -7.70 -7.72 8.73
N SER A 206 -6.85 -8.74 8.74
CA SER A 206 -6.30 -9.31 7.51
C SER A 206 -6.38 -10.83 7.52
N TYR A 207 -5.40 -11.49 8.12
CA TYR A 207 -5.25 -12.94 8.15
C TYR A 207 -4.60 -13.37 9.46
N ASP A 208 -4.72 -14.64 9.81
CA ASP A 208 -4.22 -15.15 11.08
C ASP A 208 -2.70 -15.01 11.13
N CYS A 209 -2.22 -14.19 12.06
CA CYS A 209 -0.81 -13.82 12.17
C CYS A 209 -0.25 -14.41 13.47
N ASP A 210 0.34 -15.60 13.36
CA ASP A 210 1.13 -16.17 14.45
C ASP A 210 2.50 -15.45 14.59
N HIS A 211 3.25 -15.75 15.64
CA HIS A 211 4.55 -15.12 15.91
C HIS A 211 5.57 -15.35 14.79
N ALA A 212 5.53 -16.52 14.14
CA ALA A 212 6.43 -16.85 13.05
C ALA A 212 6.12 -16.03 11.78
N MET A 213 4.84 -15.88 11.46
CA MET A 213 4.36 -15.01 10.37
C MET A 213 4.67 -13.55 10.67
N HIS A 214 4.48 -13.09 11.91
CA HIS A 214 4.75 -11.71 12.30
C HIS A 214 6.23 -11.37 12.15
N ARG A 215 7.14 -12.29 12.50
CA ARG A 215 8.58 -12.14 12.22
C ARG A 215 8.89 -12.02 10.73
N ARG A 216 8.30 -12.87 9.89
CA ARG A 216 8.48 -12.81 8.42
C ARG A 216 7.97 -11.50 7.82
N LEU A 217 6.92 -10.91 8.38
CA LEU A 217 6.47 -9.57 7.98
C LEU A 217 7.50 -8.51 8.32
N GLY A 218 8.12 -8.59 9.50
CA GLY A 218 9.26 -7.74 9.86
C GLY A 218 10.40 -7.83 8.85
N GLU A 219 10.76 -9.05 8.43
CA GLU A 219 11.78 -9.28 7.38
C GLU A 219 11.40 -8.59 6.05
N LEU A 220 10.12 -8.64 5.66
CA LEU A 220 9.63 -7.97 4.46
C LEU A 220 9.76 -6.43 4.55
N TYR A 221 9.52 -5.84 5.72
CA TYR A 221 9.57 -4.38 5.91
C TYR A 221 10.96 -3.79 5.67
N VAL A 222 12.02 -4.57 5.81
CA VAL A 222 13.41 -4.14 5.56
C VAL A 222 13.99 -4.62 4.23
N THR A 223 13.37 -5.62 3.59
CA THR A 223 13.88 -6.22 2.34
C THR A 223 13.20 -5.70 1.08
N ASP A 224 11.91 -5.32 1.14
CA ASP A 224 11.19 -4.73 0.02
C ASP A 224 11.11 -3.20 0.17
N ALA A 225 11.77 -2.50 -0.76
CA ALA A 225 11.87 -1.04 -0.76
C ALA A 225 10.52 -0.32 -0.67
N ARG A 226 9.44 -0.91 -1.18
CA ARG A 226 8.09 -0.32 -1.12
C ARG A 226 7.55 -0.31 0.31
N PHE A 227 7.77 -1.39 1.05
CA PHE A 227 7.37 -1.48 2.46
C PHE A 227 8.31 -0.67 3.35
N THR A 228 9.61 -0.70 3.07
CA THR A 228 10.60 0.11 3.77
C THR A 228 10.24 1.59 3.71
N ALA A 229 9.87 2.10 2.52
CA ALA A 229 9.49 3.51 2.35
C ALA A 229 8.34 3.93 3.28
N THR A 230 7.34 3.08 3.53
CA THR A 230 6.23 3.40 4.44
C THR A 230 6.71 3.74 5.85
N TYR A 231 7.62 2.94 6.41
CA TYR A 231 8.13 3.17 7.76
C TYR A 231 9.16 4.30 7.79
N GLU A 232 10.06 4.35 6.81
CA GLU A 232 11.11 5.38 6.75
C GLU A 232 10.54 6.79 6.53
N ASN A 233 9.43 6.93 5.80
CA ASN A 233 8.72 8.20 5.63
C ASN A 233 8.09 8.72 6.93
N ILE A 234 7.72 7.81 7.85
CA ILE A 234 7.18 8.19 9.17
C ILE A 234 8.33 8.66 10.07
N ARG A 235 9.40 7.85 10.14
CA ARG A 235 10.58 8.15 10.92
C ARG A 235 11.78 7.38 10.35
N PRO A 236 12.90 8.06 10.02
CA PRO A 236 14.09 7.34 9.56
C PRO A 236 14.59 6.31 10.58
N GLY A 237 14.88 5.09 10.14
CA GLY A 237 15.28 3.96 10.98
C GLY A 237 14.11 3.14 11.55
N LEU A 238 12.86 3.56 11.33
CA LEU A 238 11.69 2.86 11.86
C LEU A 238 11.51 1.47 11.26
N ALA A 239 11.83 1.27 9.97
CA ALA A 239 11.66 -0.04 9.34
C ALA A 239 12.51 -1.10 10.04
N ARG A 240 13.77 -0.75 10.32
CA ARG A 240 14.72 -1.61 11.06
C ARG A 240 14.25 -1.86 12.48
N TYR A 241 13.84 -0.80 13.18
CA TYR A 241 13.38 -0.92 14.55
C TYR A 241 12.17 -1.84 14.70
N VAL A 242 11.15 -1.66 13.85
CA VAL A 242 9.96 -2.53 13.85
C VAL A 242 10.34 -3.97 13.53
N HIS A 243 11.23 -4.21 12.56
CA HIS A 243 11.77 -5.55 12.28
C HIS A 243 12.37 -6.20 13.54
N ASP A 244 13.24 -5.49 14.25
CA ASP A 244 13.96 -6.02 15.41
C ASP A 244 13.00 -6.32 16.57
N VAL A 245 12.01 -5.46 16.81
CA VAL A 245 10.97 -5.66 17.83
C VAL A 245 10.13 -6.91 17.52
N LEU A 246 9.76 -7.11 16.26
CA LEU A 246 9.00 -8.27 15.80
C LEU A 246 9.79 -9.58 15.95
N ALA A 247 11.09 -9.54 15.64
CA ALA A 247 11.99 -10.67 15.86
C ALA A 247 12.10 -11.03 17.35
N ALA A 248 12.37 -10.04 18.21
CA ALA A 248 12.48 -10.24 19.66
C ALA A 248 11.18 -10.80 20.27
N ASN A 249 10.02 -10.33 19.80
CA ASN A 249 8.74 -10.85 20.29
C ASN A 249 8.49 -12.30 19.87
N ALA A 250 8.90 -12.68 18.65
CA ALA A 250 8.80 -14.07 18.20
C ALA A 250 9.71 -15.00 19.01
N GLU A 251 10.96 -14.58 19.26
CA GLU A 251 11.91 -15.33 20.08
C GLU A 251 11.38 -15.58 21.50
N ARG A 252 10.86 -14.54 22.15
CA ARG A 252 10.21 -14.66 23.46
C ARG A 252 9.06 -15.67 23.46
N ALA A 253 8.22 -15.65 22.43
CA ALA A 253 7.08 -16.56 22.33
C ALA A 253 7.54 -18.03 22.13
N GLU A 254 8.58 -18.24 21.34
CA GLU A 254 9.18 -19.56 21.16
C GLU A 254 9.81 -20.09 22.46
N GLU A 255 10.48 -19.24 23.23
CA GLU A 255 11.05 -19.60 24.54
C GLU A 255 9.96 -20.01 25.54
N ALA A 256 8.87 -19.22 25.62
CA ALA A 256 7.73 -19.54 26.46
C ALA A 256 7.09 -20.89 26.07
N ALA A 257 6.93 -21.14 24.77
CA ALA A 257 6.39 -22.40 24.27
C ALA A 257 7.33 -23.59 24.55
N ARG A 258 8.65 -23.40 24.46
CA ARG A 258 9.65 -24.43 24.84
C ARG A 258 9.58 -24.75 26.34
N ALA A 259 9.50 -23.72 27.20
CA ALA A 259 9.40 -23.89 28.64
C ALA A 259 8.11 -24.64 29.05
N GLU A 260 6.99 -24.31 28.42
CA GLU A 260 5.70 -24.98 28.68
C GLU A 260 5.71 -26.46 28.26
N ARG A 261 6.36 -26.79 27.13
CA ARG A 261 6.55 -28.19 26.69
C ARG A 261 7.46 -28.97 27.64
N ALA A 262 8.54 -28.36 28.12
CA ALA A 262 9.45 -28.98 29.09
C ALA A 262 8.75 -29.26 30.43
N GLY A 263 7.94 -28.31 30.94
CA GLY A 263 7.17 -28.48 32.18
C GLY A 263 6.12 -29.59 32.09
N ARG A 264 5.46 -29.75 30.94
CA ARG A 264 4.52 -30.86 30.71
C ARG A 264 5.20 -32.23 30.66
N ALA A 265 6.43 -32.31 30.13
CA ALA A 265 7.19 -33.57 30.07
C ALA A 265 7.65 -34.03 31.47
N THR A 266 7.97 -33.10 32.37
CA THR A 266 8.37 -33.42 33.75
C THR A 266 7.21 -33.76 34.69
N GLY A 267 5.96 -33.44 34.33
CA GLY A 267 4.76 -33.70 35.14
C GLY A 267 4.09 -35.07 34.90
N SER A 268 4.66 -35.92 34.05
CA SER A 268 4.11 -37.24 33.70
C SER A 268 5.11 -38.35 34.03
N ALA A 269 5.34 -38.58 35.32
CA ALA A 269 5.93 -39.82 35.82
C ALA A 269 4.83 -40.54 36.63
N PRO A 270 4.40 -41.75 36.25
CA PRO A 270 3.44 -42.51 37.05
C PRO A 270 4.14 -43.01 38.31
N ASP A 271 3.61 -42.58 39.46
CA ASP A 271 3.92 -43.11 40.78
C ASP A 271 3.66 -44.63 40.80
N SER A 272 4.72 -45.40 40.64
CA SER A 272 4.68 -46.86 40.68
C SER A 272 4.99 -47.28 42.11
N GLY A 273 3.94 -47.30 42.94
CA GLY A 273 4.00 -47.90 44.27
C GLY A 273 4.23 -49.42 44.17
N PRO A 274 4.97 -50.04 45.11
CA PRO A 274 5.36 -51.44 45.00
C PRO A 274 4.20 -52.38 45.36
N ASP A 275 3.97 -53.37 44.49
CA ASP A 275 3.11 -54.53 44.69
C ASP A 275 3.58 -55.41 45.86
N PRO A 276 2.67 -55.89 46.73
CA PRO A 276 2.89 -57.08 47.53
C PRO A 276 2.00 -58.24 47.03
N ASP A 277 2.67 -59.19 46.39
CA ASP A 277 2.53 -60.64 46.51
C ASP A 277 1.15 -61.31 46.71
N SER A 278 0.85 -62.19 45.74
CA SER A 278 0.43 -63.58 45.92
C SER A 278 -1.04 -63.95 46.25
N ASN A 279 -1.69 -64.50 45.20
CA ASN A 279 -2.90 -65.35 45.11
C ASN A 279 -2.71 -66.71 45.87
N PRO A 280 -3.61 -67.73 45.87
CA PRO A 280 -5.02 -67.83 45.39
C PRO A 280 -5.97 -68.61 46.34
N THR A 281 -7.31 -68.58 46.10
CA THR A 281 -8.19 -69.75 45.78
C THR A 281 -9.71 -69.48 45.89
N SER A 282 -10.40 -69.73 44.77
CA SER A 282 -11.71 -70.42 44.55
C SER A 282 -12.92 -70.29 45.51
N GLY A 283 -14.11 -70.15 44.90
CA GLY A 283 -15.43 -70.57 45.43
C GLY A 283 -16.48 -69.47 45.31
N SER A 284 -17.33 -69.45 44.29
CA SER A 284 -18.61 -70.19 44.14
C SER A 284 -19.83 -69.34 44.55
N ASP A 285 -20.66 -69.11 43.52
CA ASP A 285 -22.13 -69.12 43.50
C ASP A 285 -23.00 -68.05 44.17
N SER A 286 -24.12 -67.87 43.46
CA SER A 286 -25.48 -67.53 43.90
C SER A 286 -25.91 -66.04 43.99
N ASP A 287 -26.64 -65.66 42.93
CA ASP A 287 -28.11 -65.50 42.97
C ASP A 287 -28.72 -64.08 43.11
N SER A 288 -29.81 -63.92 42.35
CA SER A 288 -30.96 -63.03 42.53
C SER A 288 -30.95 -61.59 41.97
N LEU A 289 -31.55 -61.49 40.77
CA LEU A 289 -32.46 -60.41 40.31
C LEU A 289 -33.73 -60.31 41.20
N PRO A 290 -34.77 -59.46 40.95
CA PRO A 290 -34.98 -58.45 39.89
C PRO A 290 -35.57 -57.09 40.39
N GLY A 291 -35.74 -56.11 39.49
CA GLY A 291 -36.60 -54.95 39.75
C GLY A 291 -36.78 -54.01 38.55
N SER A 292 -37.87 -54.23 37.80
CA SER A 292 -38.54 -53.39 36.77
C SER A 292 -38.35 -51.86 36.91
N GLY A 293 -37.96 -51.08 35.89
CA GLY A 293 -38.75 -50.61 34.72
C GLY A 293 -39.21 -49.14 34.91
N PRO A 294 -39.71 -48.38 33.91
CA PRO A 294 -39.22 -48.06 32.56
C PRO A 294 -38.96 -46.54 32.34
N ALA A 295 -38.49 -46.18 31.12
CA ALA A 295 -38.36 -44.83 30.51
C ALA A 295 -39.74 -44.10 30.34
N PRO A 296 -39.92 -42.91 29.69
CA PRO A 296 -39.00 -42.11 28.85
C PRO A 296 -39.11 -40.55 28.89
N GLN A 297 -38.19 -39.90 28.15
CA GLN A 297 -38.32 -38.70 27.30
C GLN A 297 -39.07 -37.42 27.76
N SER A 298 -38.35 -36.29 27.71
CA SER A 298 -38.72 -35.07 26.96
C SER A 298 -37.45 -34.29 26.61
#